data_AF-A0A958RWR1-F1
#
_entry.id   AF-A0A958RWR1-F1
#
_cell.length_a   1.000
_cell.length_b   1.000
_cell.length_c   1.000
_cell.angle_alpha   90.00
_cell.angle_beta   90.00
_cell.angle_gamma   90.00
#
_symmetry.space_group_name_H-M   'P 1'
#
loop_
_entity.id
_entity.type
_entity.pdbx_description
1 polymer ?
#
loop_
_entity_poly.entity_id
_entity_poly.type
_entity_poly.pdbx_seq_one_letter_code
_entity_poly.pdbx_strand_id
1 'polypeptide(L)'
;MLNLKSVITQLKPKEYLKFCAGLEENNANNYLKLVEVYRNSDENPMSDEGIRNQMELSSTAFHTMKSRLYDKLQYFLYLQFEGPGEELRLKLDALPKLIYTSKIHPHIAMAIMEHMAVVLEERSMPHELIKVYDALRRMHLQSPKYYDYSRSYNRQMAYSVALDKAYSLTLEFSRKLGEFSLSHDPETGEFVRTLRQEIKNLSRVYDSHRLRYYERLTEISYTLFFPLKDHREEEEAVDDMLKECKTLPEKHPNDPLYEASQPLVSYLSFEFYRLHKLHSKAQKKLDELQENVLDLPRLTSLGCTSFFFMSKLQWYKSQGMLRQLPRENNQLQRDGWDPELLDHITYAHYMIYMAATEYFNGKYVHAVKHLNNLQQNVMFRNMMHAEIEVKAFTILCLCMARNFAEAKDQIKSLATKLRNHNLTKRYAHVVVLMKFFRIAIKRTMVKTRYSTIKLVEYRDQFIKQNQTVDAVLPYVNWEDEYIMKRITMSTKQTVNRL
;
A
#
# COMPACT_ATOMS: atom_id res chain seq x y z
N MET A 1 -5.05 1.56 17.92
CA MET A 1 -4.45 2.83 18.38
C MET A 1 -3.22 3.07 17.52
N LEU A 2 -3.12 4.22 16.83
CA LEU A 2 -1.91 4.58 16.10
C LEU A 2 -0.69 4.47 17.01
N ASN A 3 0.41 3.95 16.47
CA ASN A 3 1.63 3.72 17.23
C ASN A 3 2.31 5.08 17.48
N LEU A 4 2.00 5.75 18.59
CA LEU A 4 2.57 7.05 18.96
C LEU A 4 4.10 7.10 18.81
N LYS A 5 4.76 5.97 19.05
CA LYS A 5 6.19 5.79 18.84
C LYS A 5 6.59 6.01 17.38
N SER A 6 5.88 5.42 16.42
CA SER A 6 6.19 5.56 14.99
C SER A 6 5.97 6.99 14.49
N VAL A 7 4.95 7.69 15.01
CA VAL A 7 4.71 9.09 14.64
C VAL A 7 5.86 9.98 15.11
N ILE A 8 6.34 9.77 16.35
CA ILE A 8 7.44 10.54 16.92
C ILE A 8 8.77 10.25 16.21
N THR A 9 9.04 9.00 15.80
CA THR A 9 10.26 8.67 15.04
C THR A 9 10.25 9.26 13.63
N GLN A 10 9.07 9.41 13.01
CA GLN A 10 8.92 9.95 11.67
C GLN A 10 9.01 11.48 11.56
N LEU A 11 8.92 12.22 12.66
CA LEU A 11 9.07 13.68 12.63
C LEU A 11 10.43 14.08 12.04
N LYS A 12 10.44 15.07 11.14
CA LYS A 12 11.71 15.63 10.65
C LYS A 12 12.47 16.24 11.82
N PRO A 13 13.82 16.26 11.83
CA PRO A 13 14.61 16.79 12.93
C PRO A 13 14.19 18.22 13.37
N LYS A 14 13.85 19.08 12.40
CA LYS A 14 13.36 20.43 12.67
C LYS A 14 11.97 20.46 13.33
N GLU A 15 11.06 19.59 12.90
CA GLU A 15 9.70 19.48 13.44
C GLU A 15 9.71 18.89 14.86
N TYR A 16 10.57 17.87 15.08
CA TYR A 16 10.80 17.27 16.38
C TYR A 16 11.29 18.31 17.41
N LEU A 17 12.32 19.08 17.07
CA LEU A 17 12.86 20.10 17.96
C LEU A 17 11.83 21.19 18.29
N LYS A 18 11.05 21.63 17.29
CA LYS A 18 9.93 22.57 17.51
C LYS A 18 8.86 22.00 18.45
N PHE A 19 8.53 20.72 18.31
CA PHE A 19 7.55 20.06 19.17
C PHE A 19 8.06 19.95 20.61
N CYS A 20 9.31 19.55 20.81
CA CYS A 20 9.96 19.48 22.12
C CYS A 20 10.01 20.87 22.80
N ALA A 21 10.42 21.91 22.08
CA ALA A 21 10.40 23.28 22.59
C ALA A 21 9.00 23.72 23.04
N GLY A 22 7.97 23.39 22.25
CA GLY A 22 6.57 23.67 22.64
C GLY A 22 6.09 22.90 23.86
N LEU A 23 6.65 21.72 24.16
CA LEU A 23 6.37 20.99 25.40
C LEU A 23 7.13 21.58 26.60
N GLU A 24 8.37 22.02 26.40
CA GLU A 24 9.17 22.70 27.42
C GLU A 24 8.53 24.04 27.84
N GLU A 25 8.12 24.86 26.88
CA GLU A 25 7.43 26.14 27.13
C GLU A 25 6.13 25.96 27.94
N ASN A 26 5.45 24.83 27.76
CA ASN A 26 4.22 24.48 28.48
C ASN A 26 4.48 23.72 29.80
N ASN A 27 5.73 23.66 30.29
CA ASN A 27 6.15 22.92 31.49
C ASN A 27 5.70 21.44 31.48
N ALA A 28 5.65 20.82 30.31
CA ALA A 28 5.12 19.47 30.09
C ALA A 28 6.20 18.39 30.20
N ASN A 29 7.03 18.41 31.25
CA ASN A 29 8.24 17.60 31.40
C ASN A 29 8.03 16.08 31.27
N ASN A 30 6.91 15.55 31.78
CA ASN A 30 6.58 14.12 31.64
C ASN A 30 6.27 13.73 30.19
N TYR A 31 5.67 14.64 29.41
CA TYR A 31 5.43 14.42 27.99
C TYR A 31 6.73 14.51 27.19
N LEU A 32 7.59 15.49 27.50
CA LEU A 32 8.91 15.63 26.90
C LEU A 32 9.76 14.38 27.10
N LYS A 33 9.86 13.90 28.34
CA LYS A 33 10.59 12.67 28.68
C LYS A 33 10.04 11.45 27.94
N LEU A 34 8.73 11.35 27.75
CA LEU A 34 8.12 10.27 26.97
C LEU A 34 8.46 10.38 25.48
N VAL A 35 8.47 11.58 24.92
CA VAL A 35 8.84 11.86 23.52
C VAL A 35 10.31 11.52 23.27
N GLU A 36 11.21 11.93 24.16
CA GLU A 36 12.64 11.61 24.11
C GLU A 36 12.88 10.11 24.18
N VAL A 37 12.19 9.39 25.09
CA VAL A 37 12.30 7.93 25.19
C VAL A 37 11.79 7.25 23.91
N TYR A 38 10.71 7.74 23.30
CA TYR A 38 10.26 7.20 22.02
C TYR A 38 11.22 7.52 20.87
N ARG A 39 11.80 8.73 20.82
CA ARG A 39 12.75 9.15 19.79
C ARG A 39 14.09 8.40 19.90
N ASN A 40 14.61 8.20 21.10
CA ASN A 40 15.89 7.55 21.38
C ASN A 40 15.77 6.04 21.58
N SER A 41 14.60 5.47 21.33
CA SER A 41 14.35 4.04 21.47
C SER A 41 15.17 3.14 20.53
N ASP A 42 15.89 3.73 19.57
CA ASP A 42 16.87 3.06 18.71
C ASP A 42 18.17 2.71 19.46
N GLU A 43 18.56 3.49 20.46
CA GLU A 43 19.74 3.24 21.29
C GLU A 43 19.45 2.26 22.44
N ASN A 44 18.19 2.21 22.90
CA ASN A 44 17.75 1.28 23.95
C ASN A 44 16.27 0.89 23.76
N PRO A 45 15.97 -0.22 23.06
CA PRO A 45 14.59 -0.62 22.79
C PRO A 45 13.91 -1.12 24.07
N MET A 46 13.16 -0.24 24.72
CA MET A 46 12.32 -0.57 25.87
C MET A 46 10.90 -0.93 25.44
N SER A 47 10.32 -1.95 26.09
CA SER A 47 8.89 -2.25 25.97
C SER A 47 8.06 -1.15 26.64
N ASP A 48 6.80 -0.98 26.24
CA ASP A 48 5.87 -0.06 26.91
C ASP A 48 5.81 -0.30 28.44
N GLU A 49 5.96 -1.55 28.86
CA GLU A 49 6.04 -1.93 30.28
C GLU A 49 7.35 -1.48 30.93
N GLY A 50 8.48 -1.56 30.21
CA GLY A 50 9.76 -1.01 30.65
C GLY A 50 9.75 0.51 30.76
N ILE A 51 9.16 1.20 29.78
CA ILE A 51 9.00 2.66 29.78
C ILE A 51 8.08 3.09 30.93
N ARG A 52 6.94 2.41 31.12
CA ARG A 52 6.03 2.65 32.25
C ARG A 52 6.75 2.55 33.59
N ASN A 53 7.55 1.50 33.76
CA ASN A 53 8.29 1.27 35.01
C ASN A 53 9.40 2.33 35.21
N GLN A 54 10.09 2.75 34.15
CA GLN A 54 11.11 3.81 34.20
C GLN A 54 10.50 5.19 34.51
N MET A 55 9.26 5.43 34.09
CA MET A 55 8.52 6.66 34.38
C MET A 55 7.76 6.61 35.72
N GLU A 56 7.81 5.48 36.43
CA GLU A 56 7.10 5.26 37.71
C GLU A 56 5.59 5.53 37.63
N LEU A 57 4.98 5.22 36.47
CA LEU A 57 3.55 5.49 36.22
C LEU A 57 2.69 4.24 36.43
N SER A 58 1.47 4.44 36.93
CA SER A 58 0.45 3.39 36.89
C SER A 58 0.03 3.09 35.43
N SER A 59 -0.50 1.89 35.18
CA SER A 59 -0.97 1.49 33.85
C SER A 59 -1.99 2.49 33.27
N THR A 60 -2.94 2.94 34.09
CA THR A 60 -3.97 3.92 33.70
C THR A 60 -3.39 5.31 33.42
N ALA A 61 -2.44 5.77 34.24
CA ALA A 61 -1.77 7.05 34.04
C ALA A 61 -0.94 7.05 32.75
N PHE A 62 -0.23 5.96 32.46
CA PHE A 62 0.56 5.80 31.24
C PHE A 62 -0.31 5.81 29.97
N HIS A 63 -1.41 5.06 29.94
CA HIS A 63 -2.34 5.07 28.80
C HIS A 63 -2.98 6.45 28.58
N THR A 64 -3.39 7.13 29.66
CA THR A 64 -3.95 8.49 29.59
C THR A 64 -2.92 9.49 29.05
N MET A 65 -1.67 9.39 29.50
CA MET A 65 -0.58 10.24 29.03
C MET A 65 -0.26 10.00 27.55
N LYS A 66 -0.24 8.74 27.08
CA LYS A 66 -0.07 8.43 25.64
C LYS A 66 -1.20 9.05 24.80
N SER A 67 -2.45 8.94 25.23
CA SER A 67 -3.58 9.53 24.52
C SER A 67 -3.45 11.05 24.43
N ARG A 68 -3.20 11.74 25.56
CA ARG A 68 -3.06 13.20 25.59
C ARG A 68 -1.85 13.70 24.80
N LEU A 69 -0.73 12.95 24.83
CA LEU A 69 0.44 13.25 24.03
C LEU A 69 0.11 13.15 22.54
N TYR A 70 -0.64 12.13 22.17
CA TYR A 70 -1.10 11.93 20.80
C TYR A 70 -1.98 13.11 20.34
N ASP A 71 -2.94 13.55 21.15
CA ASP A 71 -3.79 14.71 20.84
C ASP A 71 -2.95 16.00 20.66
N LYS A 72 -1.96 16.23 21.54
CA LYS A 72 -1.03 17.38 21.43
C LYS A 72 -0.17 17.32 20.17
N LEU A 73 0.32 16.12 19.83
CA LEU A 73 1.13 15.90 18.65
C LEU A 73 0.31 16.10 17.37
N GLN A 74 -0.92 15.60 17.34
CA GLN A 74 -1.87 15.84 16.24
C GLN A 74 -2.12 17.33 16.05
N TYR A 75 -2.39 18.06 17.13
CA TYR A 75 -2.61 19.50 17.07
C TYR A 75 -1.37 20.26 16.58
N PHE A 76 -0.18 19.90 17.05
CA PHE A 76 1.08 20.48 16.58
C PHE A 76 1.30 20.22 15.08
N LEU A 77 1.11 18.98 14.63
CA LEU A 77 1.26 18.60 13.23
C LEU A 77 0.25 19.32 12.32
N TYR A 78 -0.99 19.48 12.80
CA TYR A 78 -2.01 20.27 12.12
C TYR A 78 -1.58 21.73 11.93
N LEU A 79 -0.99 22.36 12.96
CA LEU A 79 -0.49 23.73 12.87
C LEU A 79 0.76 23.91 11.99
N GLN A 80 1.53 22.84 11.76
CA GLN A 80 2.67 22.87 10.83
C GLN A 80 2.25 22.56 9.38
N PHE A 81 0.97 22.26 9.12
CA PHE A 81 0.47 21.98 7.79
C PHE A 81 0.31 23.29 6.98
N GLU A 82 1.42 23.85 6.52
CA GLU A 82 1.43 24.96 5.57
C GLU A 82 1.64 24.41 4.15
N GLY A 83 0.56 24.37 3.36
CA GLY A 83 0.60 23.87 1.98
C GLY A 83 0.93 24.96 0.97
N PRO A 84 1.55 24.63 -0.19
CA PRO A 84 1.72 25.58 -1.29
C PRO A 84 0.34 26.03 -1.79
N GLY A 85 -0.08 27.25 -1.43
CA GLY A 85 -1.39 27.80 -1.76
C GLY A 85 -2.21 28.33 -0.57
N GLU A 86 -1.73 28.16 0.67
CA GLU A 86 -2.42 28.69 1.85
C GLU A 86 -2.59 30.22 1.80
N GLU A 87 -1.56 30.95 1.38
CA GLU A 87 -1.65 32.40 1.17
C GLU A 87 -2.75 32.77 0.15
N LEU A 88 -2.92 31.93 -0.88
CA LEU A 88 -3.96 32.13 -1.90
C LEU A 88 -5.35 31.78 -1.33
N ARG A 89 -5.46 30.73 -0.51
CA ARG A 89 -6.72 30.33 0.16
C ARG A 89 -7.15 31.36 1.21
N LEU A 90 -6.23 31.91 1.98
CA LEU A 90 -6.50 33.02 2.90
C LEU A 90 -6.99 34.26 2.15
N LYS A 91 -6.42 34.57 0.97
CA LYS A 91 -6.91 35.64 0.08
C LYS A 91 -8.30 35.31 -0.49
N LEU A 92 -8.59 34.05 -0.80
CA LEU A 92 -9.91 33.60 -1.26
C LEU A 92 -10.98 33.68 -0.16
N ASP A 93 -10.64 33.31 1.07
CA ASP A 93 -11.56 33.39 2.21
C ASP A 93 -11.86 34.85 2.61
N ALA A 94 -10.97 35.79 2.23
CA ALA A 94 -11.20 37.22 2.34
C ALA A 94 -12.08 37.81 1.21
N LEU A 95 -12.45 37.04 0.17
CA LEU A 95 -13.27 37.55 -0.95
C LEU A 95 -14.59 38.19 -0.51
N PRO A 96 -15.39 37.62 0.40
CA PRO A 96 -16.62 38.28 0.85
C PRO A 96 -16.35 39.65 1.49
N LYS A 97 -15.25 39.78 2.26
CA LYS A 97 -14.85 41.07 2.84
C LYS A 97 -14.40 42.04 1.74
N LEU A 98 -13.64 41.57 0.75
CA LEU A 98 -13.21 42.39 -0.39
C LEU A 98 -14.41 42.94 -1.18
N ILE A 99 -15.42 42.10 -1.44
CA ILE A 99 -16.60 42.43 -2.26
C ILE A 99 -17.59 43.32 -1.50
N TYR A 100 -17.88 43.00 -0.23
CA TYR A 100 -19.03 43.60 0.48
C TYR A 100 -18.64 44.61 1.57
N THR A 101 -17.41 44.57 2.09
CA THR A 101 -17.06 45.31 3.33
C THR A 101 -15.82 46.20 3.18
N SER A 102 -15.02 46.00 2.14
CA SER A 102 -13.79 46.76 1.94
C SER A 102 -14.09 48.17 1.42
N LYS A 103 -13.27 49.16 1.81
CA LYS A 103 -13.31 50.52 1.24
C LYS A 103 -12.63 50.59 -0.14
N ILE A 104 -12.27 49.43 -0.72
CA ILE A 104 -11.54 49.34 -1.99
C ILE A 104 -12.54 49.56 -3.12
N HIS A 105 -12.14 50.34 -4.13
CA HIS A 105 -12.98 50.61 -5.28
C HIS A 105 -13.32 49.29 -6.03
N PRO A 106 -14.57 49.04 -6.44
CA PRO A 106 -14.98 47.78 -7.08
C PRO A 106 -14.14 47.37 -8.28
N HIS A 107 -13.65 48.35 -9.06
CA HIS A 107 -12.73 48.09 -10.18
C HIS A 107 -11.40 47.45 -9.76
N ILE A 108 -10.85 47.84 -8.61
CA ILE A 108 -9.61 47.27 -8.08
C ILE A 108 -9.89 45.84 -7.58
N ALA A 109 -11.03 45.60 -6.94
CA ALA A 109 -11.45 44.26 -6.56
C ALA A 109 -11.66 43.33 -7.77
N MET A 110 -12.23 43.82 -8.89
CA MET A 110 -12.32 43.07 -10.16
C MET A 110 -10.93 42.70 -10.68
N ALA A 111 -10.01 43.65 -10.77
CA ALA A 111 -8.66 43.40 -11.27
C ALA A 111 -7.88 42.37 -10.42
N ILE A 112 -8.03 42.43 -9.08
CA ILE A 112 -7.45 41.45 -8.16
C ILE A 112 -8.03 40.05 -8.44
N MET A 113 -9.36 39.94 -8.59
CA MET A 113 -10.01 38.66 -8.87
C MET A 113 -9.68 38.11 -10.26
N GLU A 114 -9.59 38.95 -11.29
CA GLU A 114 -9.16 38.56 -12.65
C GLU A 114 -7.72 38.01 -12.61
N HIS A 115 -6.81 38.69 -11.90
CA HIS A 115 -5.44 38.20 -11.69
C HIS A 115 -5.43 36.89 -10.88
N MET A 116 -6.24 36.78 -9.82
CA MET A 116 -6.36 35.53 -9.05
C MET A 116 -6.88 34.37 -9.91
N ALA A 117 -7.80 34.61 -10.84
CA ALA A 117 -8.30 33.58 -11.75
C ALA A 117 -7.18 33.03 -12.64
N VAL A 118 -6.34 33.91 -13.22
CA VAL A 118 -5.18 33.49 -14.04
C VAL A 118 -4.21 32.63 -13.22
N VAL A 119 -3.85 33.09 -12.01
CA VAL A 119 -2.93 32.34 -11.13
C VAL A 119 -3.51 30.98 -10.72
N LEU A 120 -4.82 30.91 -10.48
CA LEU A 120 -5.51 29.66 -10.14
C LEU A 120 -5.62 28.69 -11.32
N GLU A 121 -5.78 29.19 -12.55
CA GLU A 121 -5.73 28.39 -13.77
C GLU A 121 -4.33 27.80 -13.98
N GLU A 122 -3.27 28.62 -13.84
CA GLU A 122 -1.88 28.17 -13.94
C GLU A 122 -1.51 27.10 -12.91
N ARG A 123 -2.11 27.16 -11.71
CA ARG A 123 -1.93 26.18 -10.63
C ARG A 123 -2.89 25.00 -10.68
N SER A 124 -3.77 24.92 -11.67
CA SER A 124 -4.77 23.86 -11.81
C SER A 124 -5.62 23.68 -10.54
N MET A 125 -6.18 24.78 -10.01
CA MET A 125 -6.99 24.80 -8.78
C MET A 125 -8.48 25.06 -9.09
N PRO A 126 -9.22 24.07 -9.63
CA PRO A 126 -10.58 24.27 -10.12
C PRO A 126 -11.60 24.58 -9.02
N HIS A 127 -11.48 24.00 -7.82
CA HIS A 127 -12.40 24.26 -6.71
C HIS A 127 -12.32 25.71 -6.23
N GLU A 128 -11.11 26.25 -6.13
CA GLU A 128 -10.83 27.63 -5.78
C GLU A 128 -11.29 28.58 -6.90
N LEU A 129 -11.06 28.21 -8.16
CA LEU A 129 -11.43 29.01 -9.33
C LEU A 129 -12.95 29.19 -9.47
N ILE A 130 -13.75 28.19 -9.07
CA ILE A 130 -15.22 28.31 -8.98
C ILE A 130 -15.63 29.48 -8.08
N LYS A 131 -14.97 29.66 -6.93
CA LYS A 131 -15.28 30.77 -6.00
C LYS A 131 -14.98 32.13 -6.64
N VAL A 132 -13.87 32.23 -7.36
CA VAL A 132 -13.46 33.47 -8.03
C VAL A 132 -14.40 33.81 -9.18
N TYR A 133 -14.77 32.85 -10.02
CA TYR A 133 -15.71 33.09 -11.12
C TYR A 133 -17.14 33.39 -10.63
N ASP A 134 -17.59 32.78 -9.53
CA ASP A 134 -18.88 33.16 -8.94
C ASP A 134 -18.87 34.62 -8.47
N ALA A 135 -17.77 35.04 -7.81
CA ALA A 135 -17.59 36.42 -7.38
C ALA A 135 -17.53 37.41 -8.56
N LEU A 136 -16.71 37.11 -9.58
CA LEU A 136 -16.62 37.92 -10.80
C LEU A 136 -17.97 38.03 -11.52
N ARG A 137 -18.70 36.91 -11.65
CA ARG A 137 -20.04 36.89 -12.24
C ARG A 137 -21.00 37.80 -11.48
N ARG A 138 -20.99 37.78 -10.14
CA ARG A 138 -21.84 38.65 -9.31
C ARG A 138 -21.49 40.13 -9.47
N MET A 139 -20.20 40.47 -9.56
CA MET A 139 -19.78 41.87 -9.73
C MET A 139 -20.07 42.42 -11.13
N HIS A 140 -20.12 41.54 -12.13
CA HIS A 140 -20.46 41.87 -13.50
C HIS A 140 -21.95 41.73 -13.82
N LEU A 141 -22.86 41.64 -12.85
CA LEU A 141 -24.30 41.36 -13.07
C LEU A 141 -24.97 42.24 -14.16
N GLN A 142 -24.57 43.50 -14.27
CA GLN A 142 -25.10 44.47 -15.24
C GLN A 142 -24.19 44.68 -16.46
N SER A 143 -23.11 43.90 -16.59
CA SER A 143 -22.11 44.02 -17.64
C SER A 143 -22.22 42.84 -18.63
N PRO A 144 -21.88 43.04 -19.93
CA PRO A 144 -21.80 41.94 -20.90
C PRO A 144 -20.89 40.79 -20.46
N LYS A 145 -19.83 41.10 -19.68
CA LYS A 145 -18.89 40.12 -19.10
C LYS A 145 -19.56 39.11 -18.16
N TYR A 146 -20.80 39.36 -17.69
CA TYR A 146 -21.56 38.41 -16.89
C TYR A 146 -21.63 37.03 -17.55
N TYR A 147 -21.94 36.98 -18.83
CA TYR A 147 -22.15 35.73 -19.56
C TYR A 147 -20.85 34.95 -19.74
N ASP A 148 -19.74 35.65 -19.96
CA ASP A 148 -18.40 35.03 -20.05
C ASP A 148 -18.03 34.37 -18.72
N TYR A 149 -18.16 35.10 -17.61
CA TYR A 149 -17.87 34.54 -16.28
C TYR A 149 -18.86 33.46 -15.86
N SER A 150 -20.13 33.54 -16.28
CA SER A 150 -21.11 32.47 -16.07
C SER A 150 -20.76 31.20 -16.84
N ARG A 151 -20.27 31.34 -18.07
CA ARG A 151 -19.78 30.20 -18.86
C ARG A 151 -18.52 29.58 -18.23
N SER A 152 -17.55 30.41 -17.81
CA SER A 152 -16.34 29.94 -17.13
C SER A 152 -16.66 29.25 -15.81
N TYR A 153 -17.58 29.80 -15.01
CA TYR A 153 -18.09 29.18 -13.79
C TYR A 153 -18.70 27.79 -14.06
N ASN A 154 -19.64 27.70 -15.00
CA ASN A 154 -20.31 26.43 -15.32
C ASN A 154 -19.31 25.39 -15.86
N ARG A 155 -18.33 25.81 -16.67
CA ARG A 155 -17.26 24.95 -17.17
C ARG A 155 -16.41 24.40 -16.03
N GLN A 156 -15.96 25.25 -15.11
CA GLN A 156 -15.13 24.82 -13.98
C GLN A 156 -15.91 23.95 -12.98
N MET A 157 -17.21 24.22 -12.79
CA MET A 157 -18.08 23.35 -11.99
C MET A 157 -18.19 21.95 -12.60
N ALA A 158 -18.51 21.84 -13.89
CA ALA A 158 -18.58 20.56 -14.57
C ALA A 158 -17.23 19.81 -14.51
N TYR A 159 -16.13 20.54 -14.70
CA TYR A 159 -14.78 19.97 -14.62
C TYR A 159 -14.43 19.47 -13.21
N SER A 160 -14.73 20.24 -12.17
CA SER A 160 -14.53 19.84 -10.77
C SER A 160 -15.29 18.56 -10.45
N VAL A 161 -16.56 18.45 -10.86
CA VAL A 161 -17.37 17.25 -10.65
C VAL A 161 -16.78 16.05 -11.40
N ALA A 162 -16.27 16.26 -12.61
CA ALA A 162 -15.61 15.22 -13.37
C ALA A 162 -14.31 14.74 -12.69
N LEU A 163 -13.50 15.65 -12.14
CA LEU A 163 -12.30 15.30 -11.38
C LEU A 163 -12.61 14.50 -10.12
N ASP A 164 -13.60 14.94 -9.34
CA ASP A 164 -14.02 14.24 -8.12
C ASP A 164 -14.50 12.81 -8.45
N LYS A 165 -15.27 12.68 -9.54
CA LYS A 165 -15.70 11.38 -10.05
C LYS A 165 -14.51 10.51 -10.48
N ALA A 166 -13.56 11.07 -11.23
CA ALA A 166 -12.38 10.33 -11.69
C ALA A 166 -11.52 9.83 -10.52
N TYR A 167 -11.30 10.68 -9.51
CA TYR A 167 -10.59 10.30 -8.29
C TYR A 167 -11.32 9.19 -7.53
N SER A 168 -12.64 9.33 -7.33
CA SER A 168 -13.47 8.31 -6.67
C SER A 168 -13.43 6.97 -7.40
N LEU A 169 -13.54 6.98 -8.73
CA LEU A 169 -13.44 5.77 -9.54
C LEU A 169 -12.04 5.13 -9.45
N THR A 170 -10.97 5.92 -9.45
CA THR A 170 -9.58 5.43 -9.34
C THR A 170 -9.33 4.80 -7.97
N LEU A 171 -9.87 5.40 -6.90
CA LEU A 171 -9.85 4.86 -5.55
C LEU A 171 -10.58 3.52 -5.49
N GLU A 172 -11.79 3.47 -6.03
CA GLU A 172 -12.59 2.25 -6.03
C GLU A 172 -11.96 1.14 -6.87
N PHE A 173 -11.37 1.50 -8.02
CA PHE A 173 -10.59 0.60 -8.87
C PHE A 173 -9.42 -0.01 -8.09
N SER A 174 -8.61 0.82 -7.43
CA SER A 174 -7.43 0.39 -6.68
C SER A 174 -7.82 -0.55 -5.52
N ARG A 175 -8.91 -0.21 -4.81
CA ARG A 175 -9.47 -1.07 -3.76
C ARG A 175 -9.92 -2.41 -4.34
N LYS A 176 -10.71 -2.40 -5.41
CA LYS A 176 -11.30 -3.62 -5.99
C LYS A 176 -10.26 -4.52 -6.66
N LEU A 177 -9.22 -3.95 -7.26
CA LEU A 177 -8.09 -4.71 -7.78
C LEU A 177 -7.31 -5.41 -6.65
N GLY A 178 -7.13 -4.75 -5.50
CA GLY A 178 -6.55 -5.37 -4.30
C GLY A 178 -7.47 -6.42 -3.66
N GLU A 179 -8.78 -6.20 -3.62
CA GLU A 179 -9.75 -7.23 -3.18
C GLU A 179 -9.71 -8.45 -4.12
N PHE A 180 -9.63 -8.20 -5.42
CA PHE A 180 -9.54 -9.25 -6.42
C PHE A 180 -8.27 -10.09 -6.23
N SER A 181 -7.11 -9.49 -5.99
CA SER A 181 -5.87 -10.25 -5.79
C SER A 181 -5.90 -11.20 -4.60
N LEU A 182 -6.69 -10.88 -3.56
CA LEU A 182 -6.81 -11.70 -2.35
C LEU A 182 -8.00 -12.68 -2.39
N SER A 183 -8.98 -12.45 -3.25
CA SER A 183 -10.19 -13.28 -3.36
C SER A 183 -10.19 -14.19 -4.59
N HIS A 184 -9.62 -13.72 -5.70
CA HIS A 184 -9.82 -14.20 -7.06
C HIS A 184 -11.30 -14.41 -7.40
N ASP A 185 -12.16 -13.58 -6.86
CA ASP A 185 -13.59 -13.68 -7.11
C ASP A 185 -13.95 -13.12 -8.50
N PRO A 186 -14.62 -13.90 -9.38
CA PRO A 186 -14.94 -13.45 -10.73
C PRO A 186 -15.82 -12.20 -10.78
N GLU A 187 -16.78 -12.04 -9.85
CA GLU A 187 -17.67 -10.87 -9.82
C GLU A 187 -16.86 -9.60 -9.51
N THR A 188 -15.95 -9.69 -8.54
CA THR A 188 -15.00 -8.61 -8.24
C THR A 188 -14.12 -8.28 -9.47
N GLY A 189 -13.70 -9.30 -10.22
CA GLY A 189 -12.94 -9.12 -11.47
C GLY A 189 -13.72 -8.38 -12.57
N GLU A 190 -15.01 -8.71 -12.77
CA GLU A 190 -15.88 -7.96 -13.70
C GLU A 190 -16.09 -6.51 -13.25
N PHE A 191 -16.21 -6.27 -11.95
CA PHE A 191 -16.35 -4.92 -11.41
C PHE A 191 -15.08 -4.07 -11.67
N VAL A 192 -13.89 -4.64 -11.51
CA VAL A 192 -12.62 -3.97 -11.89
C VAL A 192 -12.61 -3.56 -13.37
N ARG A 193 -13.10 -4.42 -14.27
CA ARG A 193 -13.21 -4.09 -15.71
C ARG A 193 -14.18 -2.94 -15.98
N THR A 194 -15.33 -2.95 -15.32
CA THR A 194 -16.33 -1.87 -15.45
C THR A 194 -15.74 -0.53 -15.01
N LEU A 195 -15.06 -0.48 -13.86
CA LEU A 195 -14.42 0.73 -13.34
C LEU A 195 -13.36 1.28 -14.31
N ARG A 196 -12.51 0.40 -14.86
CA ARG A 196 -11.54 0.76 -15.90
C ARG A 196 -12.22 1.45 -17.08
N GLN A 197 -13.29 0.84 -17.61
CA GLN A 197 -14.00 1.38 -18.75
C GLN A 197 -14.69 2.72 -18.44
N GLU A 198 -15.22 2.89 -17.23
CA GLU A 198 -15.82 4.15 -16.79
C GLU A 198 -14.81 5.29 -16.71
N ILE A 199 -13.62 5.05 -16.16
CA ILE A 199 -12.53 6.04 -16.10
C ILE A 199 -12.11 6.45 -17.52
N LYS A 200 -11.94 5.46 -18.41
CA LYS A 200 -11.62 5.70 -19.82
C LYS A 200 -12.70 6.52 -20.55
N ASN A 201 -13.98 6.22 -20.29
CA ASN A 201 -15.09 6.98 -20.86
C ASN A 201 -15.10 8.43 -20.33
N LEU A 202 -14.86 8.62 -19.04
CA LEU A 202 -14.82 9.95 -18.42
C LEU A 202 -13.69 10.82 -19.00
N SER A 203 -12.50 10.24 -19.19
CA SER A 203 -11.36 10.94 -19.79
C SER A 203 -11.55 11.29 -21.27
N ARG A 204 -12.46 10.62 -21.99
CA ARG A 204 -12.79 10.95 -23.38
C ARG A 204 -13.74 12.13 -23.52
N VAL A 205 -14.57 12.38 -22.51
CA VAL A 205 -15.57 13.46 -22.52
C VAL A 205 -14.95 14.82 -22.24
N TYR A 206 -13.89 14.85 -21.42
CA TYR A 206 -13.23 16.08 -20.98
C TYR A 206 -11.74 16.05 -21.31
N ASP A 207 -11.27 17.04 -22.07
CA ASP A 207 -9.84 17.23 -22.33
C ASP A 207 -9.16 17.84 -21.11
N SER A 208 -8.52 17.01 -20.30
CA SER A 208 -7.85 17.40 -19.05
C SER A 208 -6.63 16.52 -18.79
N HIS A 209 -5.51 17.19 -18.47
CA HIS A 209 -4.27 16.51 -18.07
C HIS A 209 -4.44 15.65 -16.80
N ARG A 210 -5.28 16.04 -15.84
CA ARG A 210 -5.54 15.26 -14.61
C ARG A 210 -6.39 14.02 -14.89
N LEU A 211 -7.46 14.18 -15.67
CA LEU A 211 -8.30 13.04 -16.06
C LEU A 211 -7.50 12.03 -16.88
N ARG A 212 -6.68 12.52 -17.82
CA ARG A 212 -5.76 11.70 -18.59
C ARG A 212 -4.75 10.98 -17.69
N TYR A 213 -4.23 11.65 -16.67
CA TYR A 213 -3.30 11.05 -15.73
C TYR A 213 -3.93 9.92 -14.90
N TYR A 214 -5.15 10.12 -14.37
CA TYR A 214 -5.90 9.06 -13.69
C TYR A 214 -6.21 7.87 -14.61
N GLU A 215 -6.58 8.13 -15.87
CA GLU A 215 -6.74 7.08 -16.89
C GLU A 215 -5.45 6.29 -17.06
N ARG A 216 -4.30 6.95 -17.24
CA ARG A 216 -3.01 6.26 -17.43
C ARG A 216 -2.59 5.44 -16.23
N LEU A 217 -2.68 5.97 -15.01
CA LEU A 217 -2.35 5.22 -13.81
C LEU A 217 -3.23 3.95 -13.67
N THR A 218 -4.51 4.08 -13.98
CA THR A 218 -5.47 2.96 -13.98
C THR A 218 -5.12 1.91 -15.02
N GLU A 219 -4.89 2.32 -16.27
CA GLU A 219 -4.58 1.42 -17.39
C GLU A 219 -3.25 0.67 -17.14
N ILE A 220 -2.21 1.38 -16.72
CA ILE A 220 -0.92 0.78 -16.38
C ILE A 220 -1.09 -0.24 -15.25
N SER A 221 -1.81 0.14 -14.17
CA SER A 221 -2.05 -0.77 -13.03
C SER A 221 -2.85 -2.01 -13.45
N TYR A 222 -3.86 -1.84 -14.29
CA TYR A 222 -4.65 -2.95 -14.82
C TYR A 222 -3.78 -3.91 -15.63
N THR A 223 -3.02 -3.41 -16.61
CA THR A 223 -2.18 -4.24 -17.49
C THR A 223 -1.06 -4.95 -16.72
N LEU A 224 -0.48 -4.32 -15.68
CA LEU A 224 0.60 -4.92 -14.90
C LEU A 224 0.12 -5.98 -13.91
N PHE A 225 -1.05 -5.79 -13.29
CA PHE A 225 -1.45 -6.59 -12.13
C PHE A 225 -2.69 -7.46 -12.34
N PHE A 226 -3.52 -7.19 -13.35
CA PHE A 226 -4.70 -8.01 -13.60
C PHE A 226 -4.32 -9.29 -14.36
N PRO A 227 -4.60 -10.50 -13.82
CA PRO A 227 -4.09 -11.77 -14.33
C PRO A 227 -4.79 -12.27 -15.61
N LEU A 228 -5.96 -11.72 -15.95
CA LEU A 228 -6.65 -12.03 -17.18
C LEU A 228 -6.16 -11.06 -18.26
N LYS A 229 -5.18 -11.49 -19.05
CA LYS A 229 -4.87 -10.85 -20.32
C LYS A 229 -6.07 -11.07 -21.23
N ASP A 230 -7.05 -10.18 -21.17
CA ASP A 230 -8.03 -10.06 -22.25
C ASP A 230 -7.19 -9.75 -23.50
N HIS A 231 -6.95 -10.77 -24.34
CA HIS A 231 -6.24 -10.61 -25.59
C HIS A 231 -7.04 -9.65 -26.47
N ARG A 232 -6.72 -8.36 -26.42
CA ARG A 232 -7.15 -7.36 -27.39
C ARG A 232 -5.93 -6.59 -27.87
N GLU A 233 -5.75 -6.62 -29.19
CA GLU A 233 -4.59 -6.19 -29.97
C GLU A 233 -4.46 -4.66 -30.12
N GLU A 234 -5.08 -3.86 -29.24
CA GLU A 234 -5.13 -2.39 -29.33
C GLU A 234 -4.82 -1.69 -27.99
N GLU A 235 -4.10 -2.34 -27.08
CA GLU A 235 -3.58 -1.65 -25.90
C GLU A 235 -2.30 -0.90 -26.27
N GLU A 236 -2.33 0.42 -26.09
CA GLU A 236 -1.15 1.27 -26.18
C GLU A 236 -0.03 0.71 -25.30
N ALA A 237 1.22 0.76 -25.78
CA ALA A 237 2.32 0.17 -25.05
C ALA A 237 2.46 0.82 -23.67
N VAL A 238 2.54 0.01 -22.61
CA VAL A 238 2.72 0.48 -21.23
C VAL A 238 3.93 1.43 -21.09
N ASP A 239 4.98 1.22 -21.89
CA ASP A 239 6.15 2.11 -21.93
C ASP A 239 5.79 3.53 -22.39
N ASP A 240 4.88 3.69 -23.34
CA ASP A 240 4.45 4.99 -23.84
C ASP A 240 3.53 5.70 -22.85
N MET A 241 2.63 4.95 -22.20
CA MET A 241 1.83 5.49 -21.09
C MET A 241 2.70 5.95 -19.92
N LEU A 242 3.75 5.19 -19.57
CA LEU A 242 4.72 5.57 -18.53
C LEU A 242 5.55 6.81 -18.91
N LYS A 243 5.85 7.01 -20.20
CA LYS A 243 6.46 8.25 -20.70
C LYS A 243 5.50 9.42 -20.57
N GLU A 244 4.23 9.24 -20.94
CA GLU A 244 3.21 10.28 -20.80
C GLU A 244 3.08 10.75 -19.35
N CYS A 245 3.01 9.81 -18.39
CA CYS A 245 3.01 10.11 -16.95
C CYS A 245 4.24 10.89 -16.46
N LYS A 246 5.36 10.86 -17.19
CA LYS A 246 6.56 11.65 -16.87
C LYS A 246 6.55 13.02 -17.55
N THR A 247 6.03 13.10 -18.77
CA THR A 247 5.95 14.36 -19.54
C THR A 247 4.84 15.30 -19.07
N LEU A 248 3.74 14.77 -18.51
CA LEU A 248 2.64 15.60 -17.98
C LEU A 248 3.09 16.50 -16.81
N PRO A 249 3.82 15.98 -15.80
CA PRO A 249 4.44 16.81 -14.76
C PRO A 249 5.35 17.92 -15.28
N GLU A 250 6.11 17.67 -16.36
CA GLU A 250 7.01 18.68 -16.96
C GLU A 250 6.22 19.86 -17.57
N LYS A 251 5.03 19.59 -18.13
CA LYS A 251 4.14 20.62 -18.67
C LYS A 251 3.35 21.37 -17.60
N HIS A 252 3.16 20.75 -16.43
CA HIS A 252 2.34 21.26 -15.33
C HIS A 252 3.06 21.12 -13.97
N PRO A 253 4.22 21.79 -13.78
CA PRO A 253 5.09 21.56 -12.63
C PRO A 253 4.49 22.00 -11.28
N ASN A 254 3.47 22.87 -11.31
CA ASN A 254 2.84 23.42 -10.10
C ASN A 254 1.67 22.57 -9.58
N ASP A 255 1.35 21.44 -10.22
CA ASP A 255 0.24 20.59 -9.80
C ASP A 255 0.69 19.61 -8.68
N PRO A 256 0.14 19.73 -7.46
CA PRO A 256 0.58 18.92 -6.32
C PRO A 256 0.31 17.41 -6.51
N LEU A 257 -0.64 17.03 -7.37
CA LEU A 257 -0.91 15.62 -7.66
C LEU A 257 0.33 14.93 -8.26
N TYR A 258 1.04 15.63 -9.14
CA TYR A 258 2.17 15.05 -9.86
C TYR A 258 3.38 14.84 -8.96
N GLU A 259 3.69 15.81 -8.11
CA GLU A 259 4.75 15.69 -7.11
C GLU A 259 4.46 14.53 -6.16
N ALA A 260 3.24 14.48 -5.60
CA ALA A 260 2.84 13.45 -4.64
C ALA A 260 2.84 12.04 -5.24
N SER A 261 2.52 11.88 -6.54
CA SER A 261 2.38 10.57 -7.18
C SER A 261 3.66 10.04 -7.85
N GLN A 262 4.77 10.77 -7.82
CA GLN A 262 6.05 10.30 -8.38
C GLN A 262 6.50 8.92 -7.84
N PRO A 263 6.41 8.61 -6.53
CA PRO A 263 6.77 7.30 -6.03
C PRO A 263 5.94 6.17 -6.65
N LEU A 264 4.65 6.41 -6.93
CA LEU A 264 3.78 5.46 -7.61
C LEU A 264 4.23 5.23 -9.06
N VAL A 265 4.56 6.29 -9.81
CA VAL A 265 5.06 6.15 -11.20
C VAL A 265 6.39 5.40 -11.26
N SER A 266 7.28 5.64 -10.29
CA SER A 266 8.53 4.89 -10.14
C SER A 266 8.28 3.42 -9.82
N TYR A 267 7.31 3.12 -8.95
CA TYR A 267 6.89 1.74 -8.68
C TYR A 267 6.32 1.03 -9.91
N LEU A 268 5.39 1.66 -10.64
CA LEU A 268 4.82 1.09 -11.87
C LEU A 268 5.91 0.87 -12.94
N SER A 269 6.87 1.80 -13.04
CA SER A 269 8.04 1.64 -13.92
C SER A 269 8.91 0.46 -13.52
N PHE A 270 9.20 0.31 -12.22
CA PHE A 270 9.94 -0.84 -11.67
C PHE A 270 9.25 -2.15 -12.03
N GLU A 271 7.94 -2.24 -11.80
CA GLU A 271 7.18 -3.45 -12.08
C GLU A 271 7.17 -3.79 -13.57
N PHE A 272 6.95 -2.80 -14.44
CA PHE A 272 7.01 -2.97 -15.88
C PHE A 272 8.38 -3.52 -16.33
N TYR A 273 9.49 -2.92 -15.87
CA TYR A 273 10.84 -3.37 -16.22
C TYR A 273 11.16 -4.75 -15.64
N ARG A 274 10.66 -5.07 -14.45
CA ARG A 274 10.80 -6.39 -13.82
C ARG A 274 10.13 -7.48 -14.65
N LEU A 275 8.88 -7.27 -15.07
CA LEU A 275 8.13 -8.23 -15.90
C LEU A 275 8.78 -8.44 -17.27
N HIS A 276 9.40 -7.40 -17.84
CA HIS A 276 10.14 -7.47 -19.11
C HIS A 276 11.61 -7.89 -18.96
N LYS A 277 12.07 -8.26 -17.75
CA LYS A 277 13.45 -8.68 -17.45
C LYS A 277 14.52 -7.64 -17.80
N LEU A 278 14.17 -6.35 -17.78
CA LEU A 278 15.09 -5.23 -18.01
C LEU A 278 15.82 -4.87 -16.71
N HIS A 279 16.74 -5.73 -16.29
CA HIS A 279 17.31 -5.71 -14.93
C HIS A 279 17.94 -4.37 -14.51
N SER A 280 18.75 -3.75 -15.37
CA SER A 280 19.42 -2.48 -15.05
C SER A 280 18.42 -1.33 -14.83
N LYS A 281 17.39 -1.24 -15.67
CA LYS A 281 16.33 -0.23 -15.53
C LYS A 281 15.46 -0.47 -14.31
N ALA A 282 15.14 -1.74 -14.03
CA ALA A 282 14.39 -2.13 -12.84
C ALA A 282 15.17 -1.77 -11.57
N GLN A 283 16.46 -2.09 -11.48
CA GLN A 283 17.26 -1.75 -10.30
C GLN A 283 17.31 -0.25 -10.05
N LYS A 284 17.57 0.56 -11.08
CA LYS A 284 17.56 2.02 -10.94
C LYS A 284 16.24 2.56 -10.38
N LYS A 285 15.11 2.03 -10.86
CA LYS A 285 13.78 2.43 -10.36
C LYS A 285 13.49 1.92 -8.96
N LEU A 286 14.05 0.77 -8.57
CA LEU A 286 13.97 0.29 -7.19
C LEU A 286 14.79 1.19 -6.25
N ASP A 287 15.98 1.62 -6.65
CA ASP A 287 16.84 2.50 -5.84
C ASP A 287 16.16 3.86 -5.61
N GLU A 288 15.60 4.48 -6.65
CA GLU A 288 14.79 5.72 -6.54
C GLU A 288 13.57 5.54 -5.61
N LEU A 289 12.97 4.34 -5.62
CA LEU A 289 11.80 4.02 -4.81
C LEU A 289 12.16 3.77 -3.34
N GLN A 290 13.35 3.23 -3.06
CA GLN A 290 13.81 2.98 -1.69
C GLN A 290 13.92 4.27 -0.89
N GLU A 291 14.29 5.38 -1.52
CA GLU A 291 14.34 6.70 -0.88
C GLU A 291 12.94 7.20 -0.44
N ASN A 292 11.89 6.79 -1.15
CA ASN A 292 10.51 7.26 -0.95
C ASN A 292 9.54 6.12 -0.58
N VAL A 293 10.05 4.99 -0.08
CA VAL A 293 9.25 3.78 0.16
C VAL A 293 8.16 3.99 1.22
N LEU A 294 8.38 4.94 2.13
CA LEU A 294 7.44 5.31 3.19
C LEU A 294 6.22 6.05 2.66
N ASP A 295 6.29 6.64 1.47
CA ASP A 295 5.18 7.39 0.87
C ASP A 295 4.22 6.50 0.08
N LEU A 296 4.67 5.32 -0.39
CA LEU A 296 3.84 4.40 -1.16
C LEU A 296 2.49 4.02 -0.52
N PRO A 297 2.38 3.74 0.80
CA PRO A 297 1.09 3.42 1.40
C PRO A 297 0.07 4.56 1.29
N ARG A 298 0.54 5.82 1.23
CA ARG A 298 -0.33 7.00 1.10
C ARG A 298 -0.93 7.13 -0.30
N LEU A 299 -0.38 6.41 -1.28
CA LEU A 299 -0.78 6.43 -2.68
C LEU A 299 -1.66 5.24 -3.06
N THR A 300 -2.16 4.48 -2.08
CA THR A 300 -3.11 3.37 -2.28
C THR A 300 -4.42 3.81 -2.96
N SER A 301 -4.79 5.09 -2.84
CA SER A 301 -5.95 5.66 -3.53
C SER A 301 -5.74 5.87 -5.04
N LEU A 302 -4.48 5.90 -5.49
CA LEU A 302 -4.11 6.15 -6.88
C LEU A 302 -3.61 4.89 -7.60
N GLY A 303 -3.32 3.81 -6.86
CA GLY A 303 -2.93 2.53 -7.41
C GLY A 303 -2.69 1.45 -6.34
N CYS A 304 -2.48 0.21 -6.76
CA CYS A 304 -2.28 -0.93 -5.85
C CYS A 304 -0.84 -1.01 -5.33
N THR A 305 -0.46 -0.09 -4.43
CA THR A 305 0.90 -0.04 -3.86
C THR A 305 1.21 -1.21 -2.93
N SER A 306 0.20 -1.90 -2.39
CA SER A 306 0.38 -3.10 -1.56
C SER A 306 1.07 -4.25 -2.29
N PHE A 307 0.97 -4.31 -3.62
CA PHE A 307 1.65 -5.33 -4.44
C PHE A 307 3.17 -5.16 -4.47
N PHE A 308 3.68 -3.98 -4.11
CA PHE A 308 5.10 -3.71 -4.05
C PHE A 308 5.87 -4.73 -3.22
N PHE A 309 5.30 -5.18 -2.09
CA PHE A 309 5.93 -6.18 -1.24
C PHE A 309 6.16 -7.52 -1.97
N MET A 310 5.17 -7.95 -2.75
CA MET A 310 5.27 -9.18 -3.53
C MET A 310 6.23 -9.00 -4.71
N SER A 311 6.20 -7.86 -5.40
CA SER A 311 7.16 -7.52 -6.47
C SER A 311 8.60 -7.48 -5.97
N LYS A 312 8.82 -6.86 -4.79
CA LYS A 312 10.12 -6.79 -4.12
C LYS A 312 10.62 -8.19 -3.77
N LEU A 313 9.79 -9.04 -3.17
CA LEU A 313 10.15 -10.42 -2.86
C LEU A 313 10.57 -11.20 -4.11
N GLN A 314 9.79 -11.10 -5.19
CA GLN A 314 10.10 -11.77 -6.46
C GLN A 314 11.39 -11.25 -7.09
N TRP A 315 11.64 -9.94 -7.03
CA TRP A 315 12.88 -9.34 -7.50
C TRP A 315 14.10 -9.88 -6.76
N TYR A 316 14.11 -9.81 -5.42
CA TYR A 316 15.24 -10.29 -4.62
C TYR A 316 15.46 -11.80 -4.76
N LYS A 317 14.38 -12.57 -4.99
CA LYS A 317 14.48 -13.98 -5.37
C LYS A 317 15.20 -14.15 -6.70
N SER A 318 14.82 -13.39 -7.74
CA SER A 318 15.45 -13.47 -9.06
C SER A 318 16.94 -13.09 -9.05
N GLN A 319 17.34 -12.19 -8.15
CA GLN A 319 18.73 -11.75 -8.00
C GLN A 319 19.54 -12.61 -7.01
N GLY A 320 18.92 -13.59 -6.34
CA GLY A 320 19.60 -14.39 -5.31
C GLY A 320 19.95 -13.60 -4.03
N MET A 321 19.31 -12.45 -3.79
CA MET A 321 19.62 -11.50 -2.71
C MET A 321 18.67 -11.62 -1.50
N LEU A 322 17.86 -12.67 -1.41
CA LEU A 322 16.85 -12.86 -0.35
C LEU A 322 17.38 -12.76 1.09
N ARG A 323 18.68 -13.00 1.30
CA ARG A 323 19.33 -12.87 2.61
C ARG A 323 19.48 -11.42 3.08
N GLN A 324 19.37 -10.45 2.19
CA GLN A 324 19.49 -9.02 2.51
C GLN A 324 18.16 -8.44 3.00
N LEU A 325 17.03 -9.02 2.58
CA LEU A 325 15.69 -8.53 2.91
C LEU A 325 15.40 -8.36 4.41
N PRO A 326 15.82 -9.25 5.34
CA PRO A 326 15.56 -9.03 6.77
C PRO A 326 16.17 -7.75 7.30
N ARG A 327 17.38 -7.38 6.83
CA ARG A 327 18.05 -6.15 7.26
C ARG A 327 17.27 -4.93 6.79
N GLU A 328 16.83 -4.93 5.54
CA GLU A 328 16.01 -3.84 4.98
C GLU A 328 14.63 -3.75 5.64
N ASN A 329 13.98 -4.88 5.93
CA ASN A 329 12.68 -4.89 6.60
C ASN A 329 12.78 -4.37 8.03
N ASN A 330 13.85 -4.71 8.74
CA ASN A 330 14.11 -4.15 10.07
C ASN A 330 14.35 -2.64 9.99
N GLN A 331 15.03 -2.15 8.95
CA GLN A 331 15.22 -0.72 8.73
C GLN A 331 13.87 -0.04 8.45
N LEU A 332 13.07 -0.59 7.54
CA LEU A 332 11.74 -0.08 7.21
C LEU A 332 10.83 0.04 8.45
N GLN A 333 10.86 -0.96 9.33
CA GLN A 333 10.14 -0.93 10.60
C GLN A 333 10.68 0.12 11.58
N ARG A 334 12.01 0.33 11.63
CA ARG A 334 12.65 1.38 12.44
C ARG A 334 12.27 2.78 11.95
N ASP A 335 12.19 2.94 10.63
CA ASP A 335 11.74 4.18 9.98
C ASP A 335 10.22 4.43 10.19
N GLY A 336 9.57 3.60 11.01
CA GLY A 336 8.20 3.79 11.49
C GLY A 336 7.13 3.23 10.56
N TRP A 337 7.51 2.47 9.54
CA TRP A 337 6.54 1.85 8.65
C TRP A 337 5.79 0.71 9.35
N ASP A 338 4.48 0.85 9.46
CA ASP A 338 3.58 -0.14 10.07
C ASP A 338 2.25 -0.12 9.30
N PRO A 339 1.78 -1.26 8.75
CA PRO A 339 0.55 -1.26 7.98
C PRO A 339 -0.66 -1.15 8.89
N GLU A 340 -1.61 -0.31 8.50
CA GLU A 340 -2.83 -0.11 9.29
C GLU A 340 -3.73 -1.36 9.25
N LEU A 341 -4.21 -1.77 10.43
CA LEU A 341 -5.08 -2.95 10.57
C LEU A 341 -6.42 -2.80 9.83
N LEU A 342 -6.89 -1.57 9.64
CA LEU A 342 -8.11 -1.27 8.88
C LEU A 342 -7.90 -1.43 7.37
N ASP A 343 -6.67 -1.25 6.87
CA ASP A 343 -6.30 -1.60 5.49
C ASP A 343 -5.92 -3.07 5.42
N HIS A 344 -6.95 -3.92 5.40
CA HIS A 344 -6.79 -5.37 5.36
C HIS A 344 -5.97 -5.86 4.14
N ILE A 345 -6.01 -5.13 3.01
CA ILE A 345 -5.33 -5.55 1.78
C ILE A 345 -3.83 -5.34 1.92
N THR A 346 -3.41 -4.14 2.33
CA THR A 346 -2.00 -3.83 2.55
C THR A 346 -1.43 -4.65 3.71
N TYR A 347 -2.20 -4.79 4.79
CA TYR A 347 -1.80 -5.62 5.93
C TYR A 347 -1.59 -7.08 5.52
N ALA A 348 -2.49 -7.67 4.72
CA ALA A 348 -2.35 -9.05 4.24
C ALA A 348 -1.09 -9.25 3.40
N HIS A 349 -0.86 -8.42 2.37
CA HIS A 349 0.33 -8.52 1.52
C HIS A 349 1.63 -8.35 2.32
N TYR A 350 1.67 -7.38 3.23
CA TYR A 350 2.85 -7.17 4.08
C TYR A 350 3.13 -8.35 5.00
N MET A 351 2.11 -8.90 5.68
CA MET A 351 2.31 -10.02 6.59
C MET A 351 2.74 -11.29 5.86
N ILE A 352 2.22 -11.55 4.66
CA ILE A 352 2.68 -12.62 3.77
C ILE A 352 4.13 -12.39 3.36
N TYR A 353 4.49 -11.16 2.97
CA TYR A 353 5.86 -10.77 2.62
C TYR A 353 6.86 -10.97 3.76
N MET A 354 6.51 -10.55 4.97
CA MET A 354 7.33 -10.75 6.17
C MET A 354 7.53 -12.23 6.46
N ALA A 355 6.45 -13.03 6.40
CA ALA A 355 6.54 -14.47 6.58
C ALA A 355 7.41 -15.14 5.51
N ALA A 356 7.31 -14.72 4.24
CA ALA A 356 8.15 -15.21 3.15
C ALA A 356 9.62 -14.86 3.35
N THR A 357 9.91 -13.63 3.78
CA THR A 357 11.28 -13.20 4.08
C THR A 357 11.90 -14.06 5.20
N GLU A 358 11.16 -14.30 6.28
CA GLU A 358 11.62 -15.15 7.39
C GLU A 358 11.78 -16.62 6.96
N TYR A 359 10.88 -17.12 6.10
CA TYR A 359 10.97 -18.46 5.51
C TYR A 359 12.27 -18.65 4.71
N PHE A 360 12.61 -17.73 3.82
CA PHE A 360 13.84 -17.83 3.01
C PHE A 360 15.12 -17.71 3.85
N ASN A 361 15.03 -17.12 5.03
CA ASN A 361 16.13 -17.03 5.99
C ASN A 361 16.15 -18.18 7.02
N GLY A 362 15.30 -19.20 6.84
CA GLY A 362 15.26 -20.39 7.67
C GLY A 362 14.62 -20.21 9.05
N LYS A 363 14.00 -19.05 9.32
CA LYS A 363 13.36 -18.68 10.58
C LYS A 363 11.86 -19.03 10.56
N TYR A 364 11.56 -20.31 10.37
CA TYR A 364 10.17 -20.75 10.15
C TYR A 364 9.21 -20.49 11.31
N VAL A 365 9.70 -20.52 12.55
CA VAL A 365 8.87 -20.21 13.73
C VAL A 365 8.40 -18.76 13.70
N HIS A 366 9.26 -17.83 13.26
CA HIS A 366 8.90 -16.42 13.08
C HIS A 366 7.93 -16.24 11.92
N ALA A 367 8.14 -16.95 10.80
CA ALA A 367 7.19 -16.95 9.69
C ALA A 367 5.78 -17.40 10.13
N VAL A 368 5.67 -18.47 10.93
CA VAL A 368 4.38 -18.92 11.50
C VAL A 368 3.74 -17.84 12.38
N LYS A 369 4.52 -17.13 13.20
CA LYS A 369 4.00 -16.03 14.03
C LYS A 369 3.35 -14.94 13.18
N HIS A 370 3.99 -14.49 12.09
CA HIS A 370 3.40 -13.50 11.19
C HIS A 370 2.10 -14.00 10.56
N LEU A 371 2.06 -15.24 10.07
CA LEU A 371 0.86 -15.82 9.45
C LEU A 371 -0.29 -16.04 10.45
N ASN A 372 0.02 -16.35 11.70
CA ASN A 372 -0.97 -16.49 12.76
C ASN A 372 -1.52 -15.12 13.19
N ASN A 373 -0.67 -14.10 13.31
CA ASN A 373 -1.11 -12.73 13.57
C ASN A 373 -2.06 -12.25 12.46
N LEU A 374 -1.74 -12.55 11.20
CA LEU A 374 -2.62 -12.24 10.07
C LEU A 374 -4.00 -12.95 10.20
N GLN A 375 -4.01 -14.24 10.52
CA GLN A 375 -5.24 -15.02 10.75
C GLN A 375 -6.09 -14.52 11.92
N GLN A 376 -5.49 -13.91 12.93
CA GLN A 376 -6.19 -13.37 14.09
C GLN A 376 -6.76 -11.97 13.83
N ASN A 377 -6.05 -11.16 13.06
CA ASN A 377 -6.36 -9.74 12.87
C ASN A 377 -7.23 -9.45 11.63
N VAL A 378 -7.25 -10.35 10.64
CA VAL A 378 -8.01 -10.15 9.38
C VAL A 378 -9.13 -11.17 9.24
N MET A 379 -10.33 -10.66 8.93
CA MET A 379 -11.50 -11.48 8.63
C MET A 379 -11.46 -11.93 7.15
N PHE A 380 -11.07 -13.18 6.92
CA PHE A 380 -10.92 -13.75 5.58
C PHE A 380 -12.22 -14.08 4.83
N ARG A 381 -13.40 -13.69 5.34
CA ARG A 381 -14.71 -14.12 4.78
C ARG A 381 -14.86 -13.83 3.28
N ASN A 382 -14.28 -12.73 2.81
CA ASN A 382 -14.33 -12.30 1.41
C ASN A 382 -12.97 -12.46 0.68
N MET A 383 -11.97 -13.09 1.31
CA MET A 383 -10.60 -13.23 0.80
C MET A 383 -10.19 -14.70 0.82
N MET A 384 -11.02 -15.55 0.20
CA MET A 384 -10.86 -17.01 0.27
C MET A 384 -9.55 -17.51 -0.32
N HIS A 385 -9.07 -16.90 -1.41
CA HIS A 385 -7.80 -17.26 -2.03
C HIS A 385 -6.63 -17.02 -1.05
N ALA A 386 -6.56 -15.81 -0.48
CA ALA A 386 -5.55 -15.45 0.50
C ALA A 386 -5.62 -16.35 1.75
N GLU A 387 -6.81 -16.72 2.22
CA GLU A 387 -6.93 -17.63 3.36
C GLU A 387 -6.36 -19.02 3.07
N ILE A 388 -6.66 -19.56 1.89
CA ILE A 388 -6.14 -20.85 1.43
C ILE A 388 -4.62 -20.78 1.32
N GLU A 389 -4.08 -19.71 0.73
CA GLU A 389 -2.65 -19.50 0.60
C GLU A 389 -1.97 -19.38 1.96
N VAL A 390 -2.48 -18.53 2.85
CA VAL A 390 -1.93 -18.33 4.20
C VAL A 390 -1.91 -19.63 4.98
N LYS A 391 -2.99 -20.43 4.93
CA LYS A 391 -3.04 -21.74 5.59
C LYS A 391 -2.06 -22.73 4.97
N ALA A 392 -1.97 -22.79 3.64
CA ALA A 392 -0.98 -23.62 2.95
C ALA A 392 0.45 -23.22 3.34
N PHE A 393 0.71 -21.92 3.46
CA PHE A 393 2.01 -21.41 3.85
C PHE A 393 2.35 -21.75 5.30
N THR A 394 1.38 -21.59 6.22
CA THR A 394 1.54 -21.95 7.63
C THR A 394 1.88 -23.44 7.76
N ILE A 395 1.20 -24.32 7.02
CA ILE A 395 1.48 -25.76 7.04
C ILE A 395 2.92 -26.03 6.56
N LEU A 396 3.35 -25.41 5.47
CA LEU A 396 4.72 -25.53 4.97
C LEU A 396 5.74 -25.10 6.04
N CYS A 397 5.56 -23.94 6.64
CA CYS A 397 6.45 -23.43 7.69
C CYS A 397 6.46 -24.33 8.93
N LEU A 398 5.32 -24.87 9.36
CA LEU A 398 5.23 -25.81 10.48
C LEU A 398 5.95 -27.13 10.17
N CYS A 399 5.83 -27.66 8.95
CA CYS A 399 6.58 -28.83 8.50
C CYS A 399 8.10 -28.57 8.52
N MET A 400 8.53 -27.39 8.08
CA MET A 400 9.94 -26.99 8.08
C MET A 400 10.48 -26.72 9.50
N ALA A 401 9.63 -26.23 10.41
CA ALA A 401 9.90 -26.08 11.84
C ALA A 401 9.82 -27.40 12.63
N ARG A 402 9.39 -28.50 11.99
CA ARG A 402 9.14 -29.82 12.60
C ARG A 402 8.04 -29.85 13.67
N ASN A 403 7.13 -28.87 13.68
CA ASN A 403 5.94 -28.90 14.52
C ASN A 403 4.79 -29.66 13.81
N PHE A 404 4.92 -30.99 13.77
CA PHE A 404 4.04 -31.84 12.97
C PHE A 404 2.63 -32.02 13.54
N ALA A 405 2.46 -31.87 14.86
CA ALA A 405 1.15 -31.95 15.50
C ALA A 405 0.26 -30.81 15.02
N GLU A 406 0.75 -29.58 15.13
CA GLU A 406 0.03 -28.39 14.67
C GLU A 406 -0.17 -28.39 13.15
N ALA A 407 0.83 -28.84 12.38
CA ALA A 407 0.69 -28.99 10.93
C ALA A 407 -0.45 -29.94 10.54
N LYS A 408 -0.62 -31.06 11.27
CA LYS A 408 -1.69 -32.04 11.02
C LYS A 408 -3.08 -31.43 11.25
N ASP A 409 -3.21 -30.57 12.26
CA ASP A 409 -4.49 -29.92 12.56
C ASP A 409 -4.81 -28.81 11.55
N GLN A 410 -3.81 -28.04 11.11
CA GLN A 410 -3.98 -27.08 10.02
C GLN A 410 -4.38 -27.75 8.70
N ILE A 411 -3.82 -28.93 8.38
CA ILE A 411 -4.24 -29.72 7.19
C ILE A 411 -5.72 -30.13 7.28
N LYS A 412 -6.21 -30.53 8.46
CA LYS A 412 -7.64 -30.86 8.64
C LYS A 412 -8.51 -29.61 8.48
N SER A 413 -8.09 -28.49 9.06
CA SER A 413 -8.78 -27.20 8.95
C SER A 413 -8.93 -26.78 7.49
N LEU A 414 -7.84 -26.80 6.72
CA LEU A 414 -7.84 -26.47 5.29
C LEU A 414 -8.71 -27.42 4.47
N ALA A 415 -8.65 -28.73 4.73
CA ALA A 415 -9.47 -29.72 4.04
C ALA A 415 -10.97 -29.56 4.32
N THR A 416 -11.35 -29.20 5.55
CA THR A 416 -12.76 -28.90 5.89
C THR A 416 -13.22 -27.62 5.21
N LYS A 417 -12.39 -26.58 5.18
CA LYS A 417 -12.72 -25.32 4.49
C LYS A 417 -12.95 -25.51 2.99
N LEU A 418 -12.08 -26.24 2.29
CA LEU A 418 -12.26 -26.54 0.86
C LEU A 418 -13.52 -27.36 0.56
N ARG A 419 -13.96 -28.22 1.49
CA ARG A 419 -15.20 -28.99 1.34
C ARG A 419 -16.44 -28.14 1.61
N ASN A 420 -16.45 -27.39 2.71
CA ASN A 420 -17.60 -26.57 3.12
C ASN A 420 -17.95 -25.49 2.08
N HIS A 421 -16.95 -24.96 1.36
CA HIS A 421 -17.16 -23.97 0.31
C HIS A 421 -17.18 -24.56 -1.11
N ASN A 422 -17.21 -25.89 -1.27
CA ASN A 422 -17.19 -26.57 -2.58
C ASN A 422 -16.00 -26.20 -3.49
N LEU A 423 -14.88 -25.78 -2.89
CA LEU A 423 -13.68 -25.28 -3.59
C LEU A 423 -12.70 -26.38 -4.00
N THR A 424 -13.00 -27.64 -3.68
CA THR A 424 -12.09 -28.78 -3.91
C THR A 424 -11.67 -28.95 -5.38
N LYS A 425 -12.58 -28.68 -6.33
CA LYS A 425 -12.28 -28.74 -7.77
C LYS A 425 -11.39 -27.59 -8.22
N ARG A 426 -11.74 -26.36 -7.83
CA ARG A 426 -10.99 -25.13 -8.15
C ARG A 426 -9.55 -25.17 -7.61
N TYR A 427 -9.40 -25.65 -6.37
CA TYR A 427 -8.11 -25.78 -5.68
C TYR A 427 -7.58 -27.21 -5.66
N ALA A 428 -7.71 -27.94 -6.77
CA ALA A 428 -7.20 -29.31 -6.89
C ALA A 428 -5.69 -29.40 -6.61
N HIS A 429 -4.92 -28.39 -7.02
CA HIS A 429 -3.49 -28.29 -6.72
C HIS A 429 -3.23 -28.23 -5.20
N VAL A 430 -4.03 -27.51 -4.42
CA VAL A 430 -3.93 -27.48 -2.94
C VAL A 430 -4.25 -28.85 -2.33
N VAL A 431 -5.19 -29.60 -2.92
CA VAL A 431 -5.49 -30.96 -2.47
C VAL A 431 -4.28 -31.88 -2.65
N VAL A 432 -3.55 -31.76 -3.77
CA VAL A 432 -2.29 -32.47 -4.00
C VAL A 432 -1.24 -32.02 -2.98
N LEU A 433 -1.12 -30.72 -2.72
CA LEU A 433 -0.19 -30.18 -1.73
C LEU A 433 -0.47 -30.71 -0.31
N MET A 434 -1.73 -30.83 0.09
CA MET A 434 -2.10 -31.46 1.37
C MET A 434 -1.69 -32.93 1.44
N LYS A 435 -1.76 -33.68 0.32
CA LYS A 435 -1.27 -35.07 0.27
C LYS A 435 0.25 -35.11 0.44
N PHE A 436 0.97 -34.19 -0.18
CA PHE A 436 2.41 -34.00 0.01
C PHE A 436 2.73 -33.80 1.51
N PHE A 437 2.07 -32.84 2.18
CA PHE A 437 2.30 -32.59 3.60
C PHE A 437 1.96 -33.79 4.51
N ARG A 438 0.89 -34.52 4.22
CA ARG A 438 0.53 -35.73 4.98
C ARG A 438 1.61 -36.81 4.90
N ILE A 439 2.25 -36.98 3.74
CA ILE A 439 3.37 -37.93 3.61
C ILE A 439 4.61 -37.39 4.31
N ALA A 440 4.89 -36.09 4.18
CA ALA A 440 6.01 -35.46 4.86
C ALA A 440 5.97 -35.71 6.38
N ILE A 441 4.80 -35.52 7.00
CA ILE A 441 4.55 -35.77 8.43
C ILE A 441 4.68 -37.27 8.78
N LYS A 442 4.11 -38.17 7.96
CA LYS A 442 4.18 -39.62 8.22
C LYS A 442 5.60 -40.16 8.10
N ARG A 443 6.41 -39.64 7.17
CA ARG A 443 7.78 -40.10 6.92
C ARG A 443 8.71 -39.81 8.10
N THR A 444 8.55 -38.65 8.76
CA THR A 444 9.33 -38.35 9.97
C THR A 444 9.04 -39.34 11.09
N MET A 445 7.90 -40.04 11.05
CA MET A 445 7.57 -41.15 11.96
C MET A 445 8.07 -42.51 11.44
N VAL A 446 8.01 -42.79 10.13
CA VAL A 446 8.44 -44.06 9.52
C VAL A 446 9.16 -43.82 8.19
N LYS A 447 10.47 -44.12 8.13
CA LYS A 447 11.27 -43.94 6.91
C LYS A 447 11.07 -45.11 5.94
N THR A 448 10.43 -44.85 4.79
CA THR A 448 10.31 -45.83 3.70
C THR A 448 10.76 -45.24 2.37
N ARG A 449 11.40 -46.04 1.50
CA ARG A 449 11.77 -45.65 0.12
C ARG A 449 10.55 -45.20 -0.69
N TYR A 450 9.41 -45.88 -0.47
CA TYR A 450 8.10 -45.55 -1.05
C TYR A 450 7.65 -44.11 -0.74
N SER A 451 7.81 -43.64 0.50
CA SER A 451 7.43 -42.27 0.87
C SER A 451 8.27 -41.19 0.16
N THR A 452 9.50 -41.49 -0.27
CA THR A 452 10.32 -40.51 -1.02
C THR A 452 9.75 -40.32 -2.42
N ILE A 453 9.44 -41.42 -3.08
CA ILE A 453 8.90 -41.44 -4.45
C ILE A 453 7.57 -40.69 -4.49
N LYS A 454 6.68 -40.97 -3.53
CA LYS A 454 5.38 -40.28 -3.42
C LYS A 454 5.49 -38.78 -3.13
N LEU A 455 6.51 -38.33 -2.38
CA LEU A 455 6.73 -36.90 -2.15
C LEU A 455 7.14 -36.19 -3.44
N VAL A 456 8.03 -36.79 -4.22
CA VAL A 456 8.43 -36.25 -5.54
C VAL A 456 7.24 -36.23 -6.49
N GLU A 457 6.48 -37.33 -6.57
CA GLU A 457 5.27 -37.43 -7.40
C GLU A 457 4.25 -36.32 -7.08
N TYR A 458 3.93 -36.09 -5.80
CA TYR A 458 2.99 -35.04 -5.42
C TYR A 458 3.54 -33.63 -5.59
N ARG A 459 4.86 -33.44 -5.40
CA ARG A 459 5.51 -32.15 -5.66
C ARG A 459 5.40 -31.80 -7.15
N ASP A 460 5.76 -32.73 -8.02
CA ASP A 460 5.77 -32.49 -9.47
C ASP A 460 4.33 -32.32 -10.00
N GLN A 461 3.38 -33.08 -9.46
CA GLN A 461 1.96 -32.90 -9.73
C GLN A 461 1.46 -31.52 -9.27
N PHE A 462 1.87 -31.06 -8.08
CA PHE A 462 1.52 -29.74 -7.58
C PHE A 462 2.09 -28.65 -8.49
N ILE A 463 3.38 -28.69 -8.83
CA ILE A 463 4.03 -27.71 -9.72
C ILE A 463 3.28 -27.60 -11.04
N LYS A 464 2.91 -28.74 -11.65
CA LYS A 464 2.17 -28.75 -12.92
C LYS A 464 0.77 -28.14 -12.79
N GLN A 465 0.08 -28.37 -11.67
CA GLN A 465 -1.28 -27.86 -11.47
C GLN A 465 -1.31 -26.42 -10.94
N ASN A 466 -0.23 -25.93 -10.33
CA ASN A 466 -0.10 -24.61 -9.71
C ASN A 466 0.36 -23.53 -10.71
N GLN A 467 -0.13 -23.59 -11.95
CA GLN A 467 0.15 -22.65 -13.04
C GLN A 467 -1.12 -21.85 -13.44
N THR A 468 -2.16 -21.92 -12.63
CA THR A 468 -3.45 -21.25 -12.84
C THR A 468 -3.45 -19.85 -12.23
N VAL A 469 -4.48 -19.05 -12.53
CA VAL A 469 -4.74 -17.78 -11.82
C VAL A 469 -4.81 -18.00 -10.30
N ASP A 470 -5.37 -19.13 -9.85
CA ASP A 470 -5.45 -19.52 -8.44
C ASP A 470 -4.17 -20.16 -7.87
N ALA A 471 -3.00 -19.92 -8.47
CA ALA A 471 -1.76 -20.48 -7.95
C ALA A 471 -1.47 -20.00 -6.52
N VAL A 472 -1.11 -20.93 -5.63
CA VAL A 472 -0.74 -20.61 -4.24
C VAL A 472 0.76 -20.77 -4.02
N LEU A 473 1.33 -19.97 -3.13
CA LEU A 473 2.75 -19.97 -2.80
C LEU A 473 3.66 -19.79 -4.04
N PRO A 474 3.35 -18.87 -4.98
CA PRO A 474 4.12 -18.70 -6.22
C PRO A 474 5.57 -18.24 -5.95
N TYR A 475 5.82 -17.64 -4.79
CA TYR A 475 7.16 -17.23 -4.37
C TYR A 475 8.02 -18.39 -3.87
N VAL A 476 7.47 -19.53 -3.45
CA VAL A 476 8.25 -20.69 -3.00
C VAL A 476 8.86 -21.41 -4.20
N ASN A 477 10.17 -21.69 -4.16
CA ASN A 477 10.81 -22.53 -5.18
C ASN A 477 10.61 -24.01 -4.84
N TRP A 478 9.57 -24.61 -5.39
CA TRP A 478 9.23 -26.02 -5.15
C TRP A 478 10.25 -26.99 -5.77
N GLU A 479 11.03 -26.56 -6.75
CA GLU A 479 12.10 -27.37 -7.35
C GLU A 479 13.36 -27.40 -6.50
N ASP A 480 13.47 -26.51 -5.50
CA ASP A 480 14.62 -26.45 -4.61
C ASP A 480 14.73 -27.75 -3.79
N GLU A 481 15.85 -28.46 -4.00
CA GLU A 481 16.20 -29.66 -3.25
C GLU A 481 16.21 -29.40 -1.75
N TYR A 482 16.42 -28.15 -1.31
CA TYR A 482 16.42 -27.77 0.09
C TYR A 482 15.12 -28.15 0.82
N ILE A 483 13.95 -27.93 0.21
CA ILE A 483 12.65 -28.30 0.80
C ILE A 483 12.62 -29.82 1.02
N MET A 484 13.01 -30.57 -0.01
CA MET A 484 13.06 -32.03 0.05
C MET A 484 14.10 -32.52 1.07
N LYS A 485 15.30 -31.95 1.10
CA LYS A 485 16.37 -32.27 2.04
C LYS A 485 15.94 -32.00 3.48
N ARG A 486 15.35 -30.83 3.76
CA ARG A 486 14.97 -30.44 5.11
C ARG A 486 13.78 -31.24 5.65
N ILE A 487 12.81 -31.57 4.79
CA ILE A 487 11.69 -32.47 5.11
C ILE A 487 12.17 -33.93 5.30
N THR A 488 13.21 -34.35 4.57
CA THR A 488 13.73 -35.73 4.64
C THR A 488 14.84 -35.94 5.66
N MET A 489 15.47 -34.87 6.17
CA MET A 489 16.56 -34.93 7.15
C MET A 489 16.12 -35.48 8.51
N SER A 490 16.88 -36.46 9.01
CA SER A 490 16.66 -37.12 10.31
C SER A 490 16.86 -36.18 11.50
N THR A 491 16.07 -36.35 12.57
CA THR A 491 16.18 -35.60 13.84
C THR A 491 17.58 -35.65 14.45
N LYS A 492 18.35 -36.73 14.22
CA LYS A 492 19.69 -36.96 14.77
C LYS A 492 20.82 -36.10 14.16
N GLN A 493 20.63 -35.46 13.00
CA GLN A 493 21.73 -34.74 12.32
C GLN A 493 21.76 -33.23 12.59
N THR A 494 20.74 -32.67 13.24
CA THR A 494 20.65 -31.21 13.47
C THR A 494 21.31 -30.76 14.78
N VAL A 495 21.53 -31.67 15.73
CA VAL A 495 22.21 -31.35 17.02
C VAL A 495 23.71 -31.10 16.82
N ASN A 496 24.31 -31.58 15.73
CA ASN A 496 25.75 -31.39 15.46
C ASN A 496 26.06 -30.22 14.51
N ARG A 497 25.08 -29.37 14.14
CA ARG A 497 25.27 -28.23 13.22
C ARG A 497 24.44 -26.98 13.54
N LEU A 498 23.86 -26.90 14.74
CA LEU A 498 23.50 -25.64 15.38
C LEU A 498 24.64 -25.30 16.36
#